data_AF-A0A0A2WM65-F1
#
_entry.id   AF-A0A0A2WM65-F1
#
_cell.length_a   1.000
_cell.length_b   1.000
_cell.length_c   1.000
_cell.angle_alpha   90.00
_cell.angle_beta   90.00
_cell.angle_gamma   90.00
#
_symmetry.space_group_name_H-M   'P 1'
#
loop_
_entity.id
_entity.type
_entity.pdbx_description
1 polymer ?
#
loop_
_entity_poly.entity_id
_entity_poly.type
_entity_poly.pdbx_seq_one_letter_code
_entity_poly.pdbx_strand_id
1 'polypeptide(L)'
;MRTKVGFTLVELLLALAILGVLLGAALGLLQSSAQVERGERALSSLAQEVGLAATALAREAYLAGYGLGAGTPLALGGALTLRFLCDTGMEPYCSQDTMGRTRAVAYELRGETLYYGACADPCTPSITNPVLDGVERFRVAYRSGGAWSDAPLTVTLNSSGASPKVEMLALYLATRSPLAARAGSFTPGRSVDWSAAPDGEALKSLLLSGYAPPQNGRPRAERLVVVGTPNLNR
;
A
#
# COMPACT_ATOMS: atom_id res chain seq x y z
N MET A 1 63.94 -11.66 42.52
CA MET A 1 62.99 -12.61 43.15
C MET A 1 61.59 -12.30 42.65
N ARG A 2 60.94 -13.22 41.92
CA ARG A 2 59.55 -13.08 41.44
C ARG A 2 58.64 -13.73 42.46
N THR A 3 57.83 -12.95 43.16
CA THR A 3 56.76 -13.46 44.04
C THR A 3 55.66 -14.05 43.17
N LYS A 4 55.40 -15.36 43.32
CA LYS A 4 54.21 -16.00 42.74
C LYS A 4 53.03 -15.68 43.66
N VAL A 5 52.25 -14.67 43.29
CA VAL A 5 50.97 -14.39 43.95
C VAL A 5 49.96 -15.38 43.38
N GLY A 6 49.51 -16.33 44.21
CA GLY A 6 48.45 -17.27 43.85
C GLY A 6 47.09 -16.63 44.10
N PHE A 7 46.19 -16.72 43.11
CA PHE A 7 44.80 -16.28 43.27
C PHE A 7 44.12 -17.07 44.39
N THR A 8 43.38 -16.36 45.24
CA THR A 8 42.57 -17.00 46.26
C THR A 8 41.31 -17.62 45.63
N LEU A 9 40.80 -18.69 46.22
CA LEU A 9 39.58 -19.37 45.75
C LEU A 9 38.38 -18.40 45.71
N VAL A 10 38.34 -17.43 46.62
CA VAL A 10 37.32 -16.38 46.67
C VAL A 10 37.40 -15.45 45.46
N GLU A 11 38.59 -15.02 45.05
CA GLU A 11 38.77 -14.17 43.87
C GLU A 11 38.35 -14.89 42.58
N LEU A 12 38.62 -16.20 42.48
CA LEU A 12 38.18 -17.00 41.33
C LEU A 12 36.64 -17.08 41.26
N LEU A 13 35.97 -17.32 42.38
CA LEU A 13 34.52 -17.35 42.46
C LEU A 13 33.89 -16.00 42.12
N LEU A 14 34.48 -14.90 42.61
CA LEU A 14 34.02 -13.55 42.30
C LEU A 14 34.18 -13.25 40.80
N ALA A 15 35.31 -13.62 40.19
CA ALA A 15 35.53 -13.44 38.76
C ALA A 15 34.51 -14.24 37.92
N LEU A 16 34.20 -15.48 38.30
CA LEU A 16 33.18 -16.30 37.64
C LEU A 16 31.77 -15.71 37.79
N ALA A 17 31.43 -15.17 38.96
CA ALA A 17 30.14 -14.53 39.19
C ALA A 17 29.98 -13.27 38.31
N ILE A 18 30.99 -12.41 38.25
CA ILE A 18 31.00 -11.23 37.38
C ILE A 18 30.88 -11.65 35.91
N LEU A 19 31.66 -12.66 35.49
CA LEU A 19 31.59 -13.18 34.12
C LEU A 19 30.20 -13.72 33.77
N GLY A 20 29.57 -14.45 34.69
CA GLY A 20 28.21 -14.98 34.52
C GLY A 20 27.16 -13.87 34.34
N VAL A 21 27.23 -12.80 35.14
CA VAL A 21 26.34 -11.63 35.01
C VAL A 21 26.56 -10.93 33.68
N LEU A 22 27.81 -10.72 33.27
CA LEU A 22 28.15 -10.11 31.98
C LEU A 22 27.64 -10.95 30.80
N LEU A 23 27.80 -12.27 30.85
CA LEU A 23 27.27 -13.17 29.81
C LEU A 23 25.75 -13.12 29.75
N GLY A 24 25.07 -13.12 30.90
CA GLY A 24 23.61 -12.99 30.98
C GLY A 24 23.10 -11.69 30.37
N ALA A 25 23.77 -10.57 30.67
CA ALA A 25 23.45 -9.26 30.08
C ALA A 25 23.67 -9.26 28.55
N ALA A 26 24.77 -9.84 28.08
CA ALA A 26 25.06 -9.96 26.65
C ALA A 26 24.00 -10.80 25.91
N LEU A 27 23.56 -11.92 26.50
CA LEU A 27 22.49 -12.76 25.93
C LEU A 27 21.15 -12.02 25.88
N GLY A 28 20.81 -11.24 26.92
CA GLY A 28 19.60 -10.42 26.95
C GLY A 28 19.60 -9.36 25.85
N LEU A 29 20.74 -8.68 25.65
CA LEU A 29 20.91 -7.71 24.57
C LEU A 29 20.76 -8.37 23.19
N LEU A 30 21.41 -9.51 22.96
CA LEU A 30 21.30 -10.25 21.69
C LEU A 30 19.86 -10.66 21.37
N GLN A 31 19.10 -11.14 22.36
CA GLN A 31 17.69 -11.50 22.18
C GLN A 31 16.84 -10.27 21.83
N SER A 32 17.11 -9.12 22.45
CA SER A 32 16.40 -7.87 22.16
C SER A 32 16.69 -7.38 20.73
N SER A 33 17.95 -7.42 20.29
CA SER A 33 18.34 -7.03 18.93
C SER A 33 17.72 -7.94 17.88
N ALA A 34 17.68 -9.25 18.12
CA ALA A 34 17.05 -10.21 17.22
C ALA A 34 15.53 -9.99 17.09
N GLN A 35 14.85 -9.51 18.15
CA GLN A 35 13.43 -9.17 18.08
C GLN A 35 13.18 -7.91 17.25
N VAL A 36 13.97 -6.85 17.47
CA VAL A 36 13.89 -5.60 16.69
C VAL A 36 14.13 -5.88 15.21
N GLU A 37 15.17 -6.66 14.90
CA GLU A 37 15.52 -7.00 13.52
C GLU A 37 14.39 -7.77 12.80
N ARG A 38 13.70 -8.70 13.48
CA ARG A 38 12.54 -9.39 12.91
C ARG A 38 11.39 -8.42 12.62
N GLY A 39 11.16 -7.45 13.50
CA GLY A 39 10.14 -6.42 13.31
C GLY A 39 10.43 -5.55 12.08
N GLU A 40 11.67 -5.08 11.95
CA GLU A 40 12.12 -4.27 10.80
C GLU A 40 12.06 -5.04 9.48
N ARG A 41 12.49 -6.31 9.48
CA ARG A 41 12.40 -7.16 8.28
C ARG A 41 10.94 -7.38 7.87
N ALA A 42 10.04 -7.64 8.82
CA ALA A 42 8.62 -7.80 8.53
C ALA A 42 7.97 -6.51 8.00
N LEU A 43 8.33 -5.36 8.58
CA LEU A 43 7.87 -4.06 8.11
C LEU A 43 8.39 -3.73 6.71
N SER A 44 9.66 -4.00 6.43
CA SER A 44 10.29 -3.77 5.13
C SER A 44 9.66 -4.64 4.03
N SER A 45 9.44 -5.94 4.31
CA SER A 45 8.71 -6.83 3.39
C SER A 45 7.32 -6.30 3.09
N LEU A 46 6.58 -5.91 4.13
CA LEU A 46 5.22 -5.38 3.99
C LEU A 46 5.21 -4.08 3.17
N ALA A 47 6.16 -3.17 3.41
CA ALA A 47 6.28 -1.93 2.66
C ALA A 47 6.58 -2.17 1.16
N GLN A 48 7.39 -3.19 0.84
CA GLN A 48 7.66 -3.58 -0.55
C GLN A 48 6.40 -4.15 -1.22
N GLU A 49 5.68 -5.06 -0.56
CA GLU A 49 4.45 -5.65 -1.08
C GLU A 49 3.38 -4.58 -1.36
N VAL A 50 3.15 -3.67 -0.40
CA VAL A 50 2.24 -2.54 -0.59
C VAL A 50 2.72 -1.62 -1.72
N GLY A 51 4.03 -1.38 -1.81
CA GLY A 51 4.62 -0.57 -2.88
C GLY A 51 4.40 -1.15 -4.27
N LEU A 52 4.53 -2.46 -4.42
CA LEU A 52 4.27 -3.18 -5.67
C LEU A 52 2.79 -3.12 -6.05
N ALA A 53 1.88 -3.39 -5.11
CA ALA A 53 0.44 -3.30 -5.33
C ALA A 53 0.02 -1.88 -5.73
N ALA A 54 0.52 -0.87 -5.02
CA ALA A 54 0.24 0.53 -5.33
C ALA A 54 0.78 0.95 -6.70
N THR A 55 1.95 0.43 -7.11
CA THR A 55 2.53 0.68 -8.44
C THR A 55 1.69 0.05 -9.55
N ALA A 56 1.21 -1.18 -9.35
CA ALA A 56 0.32 -1.84 -10.30
C ALA A 56 -0.99 -1.07 -10.48
N LEU A 57 -1.64 -0.72 -9.36
CA LEU A 57 -2.83 0.13 -9.35
C LEU A 57 -2.61 1.46 -10.06
N ALA A 58 -1.49 2.11 -9.81
CA ALA A 58 -1.18 3.41 -10.39
C ALA A 58 -1.02 3.36 -11.92
N ARG A 59 -0.37 2.30 -12.43
CA ARG A 59 -0.22 2.08 -13.87
C ARG A 59 -1.58 1.87 -14.55
N GLU A 60 -2.46 1.08 -13.96
CA GLU A 60 -3.80 0.87 -14.51
C GLU A 60 -4.67 2.15 -14.41
N ALA A 61 -4.58 2.87 -13.28
CA ALA A 61 -5.29 4.14 -13.08
C ALA A 61 -4.88 5.21 -14.11
N TYR A 62 -3.60 5.27 -14.47
CA TYR A 62 -3.10 6.20 -15.50
C TYR A 62 -3.73 5.94 -16.88
N LEU A 63 -3.98 4.66 -17.19
CA LEU A 63 -4.56 4.25 -18.46
C LEU A 63 -6.07 4.50 -18.55
N ALA A 64 -6.75 4.78 -17.44
CA ALA A 64 -8.20 4.97 -17.42
C ALA A 64 -8.65 5.99 -18.48
N GLY A 65 -9.54 5.57 -19.38
CA GLY A 65 -10.06 6.39 -20.48
C GLY A 65 -9.19 6.43 -21.74
N TYR A 66 -8.01 5.82 -21.75
CA TYR A 66 -7.14 5.77 -22.92
C TYR A 66 -7.85 5.12 -24.11
N GLY A 67 -7.76 5.75 -25.28
CA GLY A 67 -8.31 5.25 -26.56
C GLY A 67 -9.84 5.10 -26.62
N LEU A 68 -10.58 5.41 -25.55
CA LEU A 68 -12.03 5.29 -25.54
C LEU A 68 -12.69 6.48 -26.26
N GLY A 69 -13.56 6.19 -27.22
CA GLY A 69 -14.38 7.22 -27.89
C GLY A 69 -15.64 7.61 -27.11
N ALA A 70 -16.22 6.66 -26.37
CA ALA A 70 -17.37 6.87 -25.51
C ALA A 70 -17.42 5.81 -24.39
N GLY A 71 -18.25 6.04 -23.37
CA GLY A 71 -18.55 5.05 -22.33
C GLY A 71 -18.14 5.50 -20.93
N THR A 72 -17.89 4.54 -20.03
CA THR A 72 -17.62 4.81 -18.61
C THR A 72 -16.20 4.36 -18.26
N PRO A 73 -15.18 5.23 -18.40
CA PRO A 73 -13.78 4.87 -18.12
C PRO A 73 -13.44 4.73 -16.64
N LEU A 74 -14.21 5.34 -15.75
CA LEU A 74 -13.97 5.33 -14.31
C LEU A 74 -15.30 5.26 -13.56
N ALA A 75 -15.39 4.35 -12.60
CA ALA A 75 -16.45 4.32 -11.61
C ALA A 75 -15.88 4.05 -10.20
N LEU A 76 -16.38 4.80 -9.22
CA LEU A 76 -16.09 4.72 -7.79
C LEU A 76 -17.43 4.56 -7.05
N GLY A 77 -17.54 3.58 -6.16
CA GLY A 77 -18.79 3.34 -5.42
C GLY A 77 -18.89 1.96 -4.80
N GLY A 78 -17.80 1.48 -4.21
CA GLY A 78 -17.65 0.12 -3.66
C GLY A 78 -16.39 -0.56 -4.21
N ALA A 79 -16.28 -0.59 -5.54
CA ALA A 79 -15.07 -0.97 -6.25
C ALA A 79 -14.50 0.21 -7.04
N LEU A 80 -13.18 0.22 -7.25
CA LEU A 80 -12.52 1.04 -8.25
C LEU A 80 -12.61 0.31 -9.58
N THR A 81 -13.40 0.82 -10.53
CA THR A 81 -13.49 0.24 -11.88
C THR A 81 -12.87 1.18 -12.89
N LEU A 82 -11.98 0.66 -13.72
CA LEU A 82 -11.28 1.41 -14.77
C LEU A 82 -11.51 0.72 -16.12
N ARG A 83 -11.64 1.50 -17.18
CA ARG A 83 -11.70 0.99 -18.55
C ARG A 83 -10.76 1.76 -19.48
N PHE A 84 -10.16 1.05 -20.42
CA PHE A 84 -9.25 1.60 -21.42
C PHE A 84 -9.19 0.71 -22.66
N LEU A 85 -8.91 1.29 -23.83
CA LEU A 85 -8.68 0.55 -25.06
C LEU A 85 -7.30 -0.12 -25.02
N CYS A 86 -7.23 -1.39 -25.40
CA CYS A 86 -5.97 -2.08 -25.62
C CYS A 86 -5.43 -1.77 -27.02
N ASP A 87 -4.29 -1.10 -27.10
CA ASP A 87 -3.60 -0.78 -28.34
C ASP A 87 -2.24 -1.49 -28.45
N THR A 88 -1.68 -1.51 -29.66
CA THR A 88 -0.38 -2.10 -29.96
C THR A 88 0.70 -1.39 -29.14
N GLY A 89 1.61 -2.14 -28.50
CA GLY A 89 2.59 -1.59 -27.55
C GLY A 89 2.13 -1.59 -26.09
N MET A 90 0.91 -2.06 -25.80
CA MET A 90 0.39 -2.23 -24.44
C MET A 90 0.39 -3.70 -23.97
N GLU A 91 1.24 -4.55 -24.54
CA GLU A 91 1.30 -5.99 -24.27
C GLU A 91 1.42 -6.37 -22.77
N PRO A 92 2.06 -5.56 -21.89
CA PRO A 92 2.07 -5.85 -20.45
C PRO A 92 0.68 -5.79 -19.78
N TYR A 93 -0.28 -5.09 -20.40
CA TYR A 93 -1.63 -4.87 -19.87
C TYR A 93 -2.71 -5.56 -20.70
N CYS A 94 -2.38 -5.92 -21.94
CA CYS A 94 -3.30 -6.41 -22.95
C CYS A 94 -2.72 -7.67 -23.58
N SER A 95 -3.48 -8.77 -23.56
CA SER A 95 -3.10 -9.95 -24.35
C SER A 95 -3.38 -9.68 -25.83
N GLN A 96 -2.77 -10.48 -26.72
CA GLN A 96 -3.05 -10.42 -28.16
C GLN A 96 -4.55 -10.54 -28.47
N ASP A 97 -5.29 -11.34 -27.70
CA ASP A 97 -6.74 -11.54 -27.86
C ASP A 97 -7.59 -10.31 -27.45
N THR A 98 -6.99 -9.37 -26.73
CA THR A 98 -7.65 -8.14 -26.27
C THR A 98 -7.26 -6.91 -27.08
N MET A 99 -6.36 -7.04 -28.05
CA MET A 99 -5.94 -5.91 -28.89
C MET A 99 -7.13 -5.36 -29.70
N GLY A 100 -7.24 -4.03 -29.74
CA GLY A 100 -8.35 -3.31 -30.36
C GLY A 100 -9.67 -3.38 -29.59
N ARG A 101 -9.68 -3.94 -28.36
CA ARG A 101 -10.87 -4.05 -27.51
C ARG A 101 -10.72 -3.23 -26.24
N THR A 102 -11.83 -2.78 -25.65
CA THR A 102 -11.76 -2.18 -24.31
C THR A 102 -11.48 -3.28 -23.29
N ARG A 103 -10.52 -3.03 -22.42
CA ARG A 103 -10.31 -3.79 -21.20
C ARG A 103 -11.00 -3.07 -20.05
N ALA A 104 -11.66 -3.84 -19.20
CA ALA A 104 -12.17 -3.38 -17.93
C ALA A 104 -11.42 -4.08 -16.80
N VAL A 105 -11.00 -3.31 -15.79
CA VAL A 105 -10.35 -3.81 -14.58
C VAL A 105 -11.09 -3.27 -13.36
N ALA A 106 -11.15 -4.04 -12.29
CA ALA A 106 -11.78 -3.61 -11.05
C ALA A 106 -11.03 -4.09 -9.82
N TYR A 107 -11.03 -3.26 -8.78
CA TYR A 107 -10.45 -3.54 -7.48
C TYR A 107 -11.45 -3.32 -6.36
N GLU A 108 -11.52 -4.27 -5.44
CA GLU A 108 -12.43 -4.20 -4.29
C GLU A 108 -11.76 -4.78 -3.05
N LEU A 109 -11.91 -4.10 -1.92
CA LEU A 109 -11.51 -4.64 -0.62
C LEU A 109 -12.67 -5.45 -0.04
N ARG A 110 -12.48 -6.75 0.15
CA ARG A 110 -13.46 -7.63 0.82
C ARG A 110 -12.83 -8.25 2.05
N GLY A 111 -13.37 -7.92 3.22
CA GLY A 111 -12.71 -8.24 4.49
C GLY A 111 -11.34 -7.57 4.56
N GLU A 112 -10.28 -8.38 4.65
CA GLU A 112 -8.89 -7.90 4.74
C GLU A 112 -8.08 -8.20 3.47
N THR A 113 -8.73 -8.55 2.37
CA THR A 113 -8.05 -8.89 1.12
C THR A 113 -8.51 -7.94 0.01
N LEU A 114 -7.55 -7.29 -0.65
CA LEU A 114 -7.79 -6.55 -1.88
C LEU A 114 -7.87 -7.55 -3.03
N TYR A 115 -8.99 -7.56 -3.75
CA TYR A 115 -9.19 -8.40 -4.92
C TYR A 115 -9.14 -7.59 -6.22
N TYR A 116 -8.80 -8.29 -7.30
CA TYR A 116 -8.72 -7.82 -8.67
C TYR A 116 -9.58 -8.67 -9.59
N GLY A 117 -10.21 -8.02 -10.56
CA GLY A 117 -10.89 -8.64 -11.68
C GLY A 117 -10.57 -7.91 -12.97
N ALA A 118 -10.52 -8.64 -14.08
CA ALA A 118 -10.38 -8.04 -15.40
C ALA A 118 -11.18 -8.81 -16.44
N CYS A 119 -11.56 -8.13 -17.50
CA CYS A 119 -12.21 -8.71 -18.67
C CYS A 119 -12.03 -7.80 -19.90
N ALA A 120 -12.35 -8.28 -21.09
CA ALA A 120 -12.33 -7.50 -22.32
C ALA A 120 -13.71 -7.46 -22.99
N ASP A 121 -13.97 -6.36 -23.67
CA ASP A 121 -15.26 -5.86 -24.16
C ASP A 121 -16.21 -6.90 -24.79
N PRO A 122 -17.54 -6.74 -24.60
CA PRO A 122 -18.19 -5.97 -23.52
C PRO A 122 -18.34 -6.83 -22.26
N CYS A 123 -17.99 -6.30 -21.08
CA CYS A 123 -18.05 -7.07 -19.83
C CYS A 123 -18.04 -6.24 -18.53
N THR A 124 -18.45 -6.90 -17.44
CA THR A 124 -18.25 -6.48 -16.05
C THR A 124 -17.16 -7.35 -15.44
N PRO A 125 -16.07 -6.78 -14.89
CA PRO A 125 -14.99 -7.58 -14.33
C PRO A 125 -15.48 -8.45 -13.16
N SER A 126 -15.16 -9.75 -13.22
CA SER A 126 -15.37 -10.65 -12.10
C SER A 126 -14.22 -10.52 -11.11
N ILE A 127 -14.49 -9.99 -9.92
CA ILE A 127 -13.46 -9.64 -8.93
C ILE A 127 -13.15 -10.88 -8.06
N THR A 128 -12.23 -11.73 -8.52
CA THR A 128 -11.96 -13.05 -7.89
C THR A 128 -10.51 -13.25 -7.47
N ASN A 129 -9.56 -12.48 -8.01
CA ASN A 129 -8.14 -12.76 -7.80
C ASN A 129 -7.61 -11.95 -6.61
N PRO A 130 -7.08 -12.57 -5.54
CA PRO A 130 -6.48 -11.83 -4.44
C PRO A 130 -5.19 -11.13 -4.91
N VAL A 131 -5.01 -9.88 -4.50
CA VAL A 131 -3.84 -9.03 -4.81
C VAL A 131 -2.96 -8.88 -3.57
N LEU A 132 -3.58 -8.55 -2.45
CA LEU A 132 -2.88 -8.23 -1.21
C LEU A 132 -3.77 -8.57 -0.02
N ASP A 133 -3.24 -9.37 0.90
CA ASP A 133 -3.89 -9.72 2.16
C ASP A 133 -3.51 -8.76 3.29
N GLY A 134 -4.27 -8.83 4.39
CA GLY A 134 -4.04 -7.99 5.57
C GLY A 134 -4.28 -6.49 5.31
N VAL A 135 -5.03 -6.14 4.27
CA VAL A 135 -5.40 -4.78 3.92
C VAL A 135 -6.45 -4.28 4.92
N GLU A 136 -6.04 -3.39 5.82
CA GLU A 136 -6.92 -2.76 6.80
C GLU A 136 -7.69 -1.59 6.18
N ARG A 137 -7.13 -0.96 5.13
CA ARG A 137 -7.76 0.16 4.46
C ARG A 137 -7.35 0.25 2.99
N PHE A 138 -8.34 0.33 2.12
CA PHE A 138 -8.21 0.76 0.73
C PHE A 138 -9.16 1.94 0.52
N ARG A 139 -8.62 3.06 0.04
CA ARG A 139 -9.39 4.28 -0.24
C ARG A 139 -8.92 4.87 -1.56
N VAL A 140 -9.87 5.42 -2.30
CA VAL A 140 -9.63 6.15 -3.53
C VAL A 140 -10.30 7.50 -3.39
N ALA A 141 -9.55 8.56 -3.63
CA ALA A 141 -10.08 9.90 -3.81
C ALA A 141 -9.74 10.39 -5.22
N TYR A 142 -10.53 11.31 -5.73
CA TYR A 142 -10.33 11.95 -7.02
C TYR A 142 -10.24 13.46 -6.84
N ARG A 143 -9.47 14.12 -7.71
CA ARG A 143 -9.41 15.57 -7.80
C ARG A 143 -10.18 16.05 -9.03
N SER A 144 -11.14 16.95 -8.81
CA SER A 144 -11.95 17.54 -9.88
C SER A 144 -12.19 19.02 -9.57
N GLY A 145 -11.90 19.90 -10.53
CA GLY A 145 -12.03 21.35 -10.34
C GLY A 145 -11.13 21.88 -9.22
N GLY A 146 -9.95 21.27 -9.04
CA GLY A 146 -9.01 21.63 -7.98
C GLY A 146 -9.38 21.15 -6.57
N ALA A 147 -10.45 20.40 -6.36
CA ALA A 147 -10.85 19.90 -5.04
C ALA A 147 -10.80 18.36 -4.96
N TRP A 148 -10.40 17.82 -3.81
CA TRP A 148 -10.43 16.38 -3.53
C TRP A 148 -11.80 15.93 -3.03
N SER A 149 -12.22 14.74 -3.47
CA SER A 149 -13.44 14.08 -3.03
C SER A 149 -13.25 12.56 -3.04
N ASP A 150 -13.90 11.85 -2.10
CA ASP A 150 -13.96 10.38 -2.04
C ASP A 150 -15.41 9.86 -2.23
N ALA A 151 -16.32 10.76 -2.64
CA ALA A 151 -17.69 10.40 -2.92
C ALA A 151 -17.81 9.41 -4.09
N PRO A 152 -18.90 8.62 -4.17
CA PRO A 152 -19.19 7.84 -5.35
C PRO A 152 -19.16 8.71 -6.62
N LEU A 153 -18.51 8.19 -7.67
CA LEU A 153 -18.25 8.92 -8.91
C LEU A 153 -18.44 7.99 -10.09
N THR A 154 -19.04 8.50 -11.17
CA THR A 154 -18.98 7.83 -12.47
C THR A 154 -18.55 8.88 -13.50
N VAL A 155 -17.44 8.62 -14.17
CA VAL A 155 -16.97 9.46 -15.29
C VAL A 155 -17.51 8.86 -16.57
N THR A 156 -18.09 9.72 -17.40
CA THR A 156 -18.56 9.36 -18.74
C THR A 156 -17.72 10.07 -19.79
N LEU A 157 -17.39 9.38 -20.87
CA LEU A 157 -16.75 9.92 -22.07
C LEU A 157 -17.77 10.02 -23.19
N ASN A 158 -17.77 11.15 -23.87
CA ASN A 158 -18.50 11.40 -25.10
C ASN A 158 -17.67 12.25 -26.06
N SER A 159 -18.25 12.67 -27.18
CA SER A 159 -17.58 13.50 -28.20
C SER A 159 -17.07 14.85 -27.68
N SER A 160 -17.61 15.35 -26.57
CA SER A 160 -17.23 16.62 -25.94
C SER A 160 -16.16 16.47 -24.86
N GLY A 161 -15.76 15.24 -24.50
CA GLY A 161 -14.75 14.96 -23.48
C GLY A 161 -15.28 14.19 -22.27
N ALA A 162 -14.58 14.29 -21.16
CA ALA A 162 -14.92 13.61 -19.90
C ALA A 162 -15.88 14.45 -19.03
N SER A 163 -16.89 13.80 -18.46
CA SER A 163 -17.81 14.41 -17.51
C SER A 163 -18.08 13.49 -16.30
N PRO A 164 -17.77 13.94 -15.08
CA PRO A 164 -16.97 15.14 -14.77
C PRO A 164 -15.50 14.96 -15.18
N LYS A 165 -14.76 16.08 -15.28
CA LYS A 165 -13.32 16.05 -15.50
C LYS A 165 -12.58 15.64 -14.23
N VAL A 166 -11.72 14.65 -14.34
CA VAL A 166 -10.89 14.16 -13.24
C VAL A 166 -9.43 14.42 -13.57
N GLU A 167 -8.79 15.24 -12.74
CA GLU A 167 -7.39 15.66 -12.90
C GLU A 167 -6.45 14.57 -12.41
N MET A 168 -6.76 14.00 -11.24
CA MET A 168 -5.92 13.03 -10.55
C MET A 168 -6.75 12.04 -9.73
N LEU A 169 -6.16 10.87 -9.49
CA LEU A 169 -6.60 9.89 -8.50
C LEU A 169 -5.55 9.76 -7.40
N ALA A 170 -6.00 9.65 -6.16
CA ALA A 170 -5.19 9.33 -4.99
C ALA A 170 -5.62 7.96 -4.44
N LEU A 171 -4.70 7.00 -4.45
CA LEU A 171 -4.93 5.65 -3.95
C LEU A 171 -4.16 5.46 -2.65
N TYR A 172 -4.87 5.18 -1.56
CA TYR A 172 -4.28 4.92 -0.24
C TYR A 172 -4.54 3.48 0.18
N LEU A 173 -3.46 2.81 0.55
CA LEU A 173 -3.43 1.45 1.07
C LEU A 173 -2.80 1.47 2.45
N ALA A 174 -3.41 0.79 3.41
CA ALA A 174 -2.79 0.45 4.68
C ALA A 174 -2.97 -1.05 4.94
N THR A 175 -1.88 -1.70 5.34
CA THR A 175 -1.83 -3.14 5.53
C THR A 175 -1.18 -3.49 6.86
N ARG A 176 -1.46 -4.70 7.34
CA ARG A 176 -0.88 -5.27 8.55
C ARG A 176 -0.20 -6.59 8.26
N SER A 177 0.89 -6.84 8.97
CA SER A 177 1.53 -8.16 8.92
C SER A 177 0.67 -9.22 9.65
N PRO A 178 0.60 -10.45 9.11
CA PRO A 178 0.03 -11.58 9.84
C PRO A 178 0.88 -11.97 11.06
N LEU A 179 2.16 -11.56 11.11
CA LEU A 179 3.08 -11.87 12.19
C LEU A 179 3.04 -10.79 13.29
N ALA A 180 2.86 -11.22 14.53
CA ALA A 180 3.07 -10.35 15.68
C ALA A 180 4.58 -10.21 15.92
N ALA A 181 5.12 -9.00 15.77
CA ALA A 181 6.56 -8.73 15.91
C ALA A 181 6.86 -7.70 17.02
N ARG A 182 5.91 -7.45 17.93
CA ARG A 182 6.00 -6.37 18.93
C ARG A 182 6.40 -5.03 18.28
N ALA A 183 5.82 -4.74 17.12
CA ALA A 183 6.03 -3.48 16.45
C ALA A 183 5.56 -2.32 17.34
N GLY A 184 6.22 -1.17 17.19
CA GLY A 184 5.81 0.06 17.86
C GLY A 184 4.39 0.50 17.47
N SER A 185 3.91 1.54 18.15
CA SER A 185 2.59 2.11 17.82
C SER A 185 2.55 2.62 16.39
N PHE A 186 1.52 2.25 15.64
CA PHE A 186 1.29 2.75 14.29
C PHE A 186 0.38 3.98 14.33
N THR A 187 0.79 5.06 13.66
CA THR A 187 0.00 6.27 13.48
C THR A 187 -0.31 6.43 12.00
N PRO A 188 -1.57 6.26 11.55
CA PRO A 188 -1.94 6.43 10.16
C PRO A 188 -1.54 7.81 9.60
N GLY A 189 -1.06 7.82 8.37
CA GLY A 189 -0.59 8.99 7.64
C GLY A 189 0.80 9.48 8.02
N ARG A 190 1.47 8.91 9.01
CA ARG A 190 2.78 9.38 9.46
C ARG A 190 3.90 9.06 8.47
N SER A 191 3.83 7.91 7.79
CA SER A 191 4.86 7.49 6.82
C SER A 191 4.55 7.90 5.39
N VAL A 192 3.42 8.57 5.17
CA VAL A 192 3.02 9.09 3.86
C VAL A 192 3.55 10.52 3.68
N ASP A 193 4.19 10.76 2.55
CA ASP A 193 4.51 12.11 2.09
C ASP A 193 3.27 12.74 1.43
N TRP A 194 2.51 13.49 2.22
CA TRP A 194 1.31 14.21 1.74
C TRP A 194 1.65 15.40 0.87
N SER A 195 2.88 15.93 0.92
CA SER A 195 3.29 17.10 0.13
C SER A 195 3.42 16.80 -1.36
N ALA A 196 3.55 15.51 -1.71
CA ALA A 196 3.52 15.05 -3.09
C ALA A 196 2.13 15.23 -3.77
N ALA A 197 1.07 15.46 -2.98
CA ALA A 197 -0.27 15.73 -3.48
C ALA A 197 -0.61 17.23 -3.37
N PRO A 198 -1.23 17.84 -4.39
CA PRO A 198 -1.85 19.16 -4.25
C PRO A 198 -2.84 19.15 -3.08
N ASP A 199 -2.83 20.15 -2.20
CA ASP A 199 -3.69 20.21 -1.01
C ASP A 199 -3.64 18.95 -0.12
N GLY A 200 -2.43 18.41 0.09
CA GLY A 200 -2.19 17.14 0.78
C GLY A 200 -2.84 16.98 2.15
N GLU A 201 -2.97 18.04 2.95
CA GLU A 201 -3.66 17.98 4.25
C GLU A 201 -5.18 17.76 4.11
N ALA A 202 -5.81 18.35 3.10
CA ALA A 202 -7.22 18.09 2.81
C ALA A 202 -7.42 16.63 2.37
N LEU A 203 -6.53 16.13 1.51
CA LEU A 203 -6.52 14.74 1.07
C LEU A 203 -6.29 13.76 2.23
N LYS A 204 -5.38 14.10 3.15
CA LYS A 204 -5.09 13.32 4.37
C LYS A 204 -6.32 13.19 5.24
N SER A 205 -6.99 14.31 5.54
CA SER A 205 -8.21 14.33 6.35
C SER A 205 -9.29 13.42 5.73
N LEU A 206 -9.47 13.51 4.42
CA LEU A 206 -10.41 12.69 3.65
C LEU A 206 -10.08 11.19 3.75
N LEU A 207 -8.86 10.80 3.36
CA LEU A 207 -8.47 9.40 3.26
C LEU A 207 -8.34 8.70 4.62
N LEU A 208 -7.99 9.44 5.69
CA LEU A 208 -7.80 8.91 7.04
C LEU A 208 -9.04 9.06 7.93
N SER A 209 -10.12 9.67 7.45
CA SER A 209 -11.34 9.86 8.23
C SER A 209 -11.86 8.53 8.83
N GLY A 210 -12.01 8.51 10.16
CA GLY A 210 -12.45 7.32 10.91
C GLY A 210 -11.45 6.15 10.90
N TYR A 211 -10.19 6.35 10.50
CA TYR A 211 -9.18 5.29 10.56
C TYR A 211 -8.44 5.26 11.89
N ALA A 212 -8.75 4.27 12.72
CA ALA A 212 -8.08 4.04 14.00
C ALA A 212 -7.73 2.54 14.17
N PRO A 213 -6.62 2.06 13.60
CA PRO A 213 -6.27 0.65 13.69
C PRO A 213 -5.87 0.25 15.12
N PRO A 214 -6.16 -1.00 15.55
CA PRO A 214 -5.87 -1.45 16.90
C PRO A 214 -4.37 -1.58 17.16
N GLN A 215 -3.92 -1.11 18.32
CA GLN A 215 -2.51 -1.15 18.76
C GLN A 215 -2.14 -2.52 19.34
N ASN A 216 -2.08 -3.54 18.48
CA ASN A 216 -1.87 -4.95 18.85
C ASN A 216 -0.43 -5.46 18.60
N GLY A 217 0.54 -4.55 18.41
CA GLY A 217 1.95 -4.91 18.19
C GLY A 217 2.25 -5.59 16.84
N ARG A 218 1.31 -5.54 15.90
CA ARG A 218 1.51 -6.00 14.51
C ARG A 218 2.12 -4.88 13.66
N PRO A 219 3.21 -5.14 12.91
CA PRO A 219 3.73 -4.21 11.93
C PRO A 219 2.66 -3.78 10.94
N ARG A 220 2.68 -2.50 10.56
CA ARG A 220 1.77 -1.92 9.57
C ARG A 220 2.56 -1.05 8.61
N ALA A 221 2.21 -1.12 7.35
CA ALA A 221 2.74 -0.27 6.31
C ALA A 221 1.59 0.44 5.61
N GLU A 222 1.85 1.65 5.14
CA GLU A 222 0.90 2.41 4.34
C GLU A 222 1.60 3.03 3.14
N ARG A 223 0.82 3.26 2.09
CA ARG A 223 1.29 3.89 0.87
C ARG A 223 0.18 4.75 0.28
N LEU A 224 0.56 5.96 -0.11
CA LEU A 224 -0.21 6.82 -0.98
C LEU A 224 0.45 6.84 -2.35
N VAL A 225 -0.34 6.73 -3.41
CA VAL A 225 0.10 7.05 -4.76
C VAL A 225 -0.90 8.02 -5.39
N VAL A 226 -0.38 9.09 -5.98
CA VAL A 226 -1.15 10.08 -6.73
C VAL A 226 -0.84 9.89 -8.21
N VAL A 227 -1.89 9.80 -9.02
CA VAL A 227 -1.81 9.46 -10.43
C VAL A 227 -2.55 10.53 -11.22
N GLY A 228 -1.86 11.18 -12.16
CA GLY A 228 -2.53 12.05 -13.13
C GLY A 228 -3.41 11.24 -14.08
N THR A 229 -4.59 11.75 -14.41
CA THR A 229 -5.54 11.07 -15.30
C THR A 229 -5.82 11.89 -16.56
N PRO A 230 -4.84 12.05 -17.46
CA PRO A 230 -4.94 12.96 -18.60
C PRO A 230 -6.14 12.63 -19.52
N ASN A 231 -6.45 11.34 -19.69
CA ASN A 231 -7.56 10.89 -20.53
C ASN A 231 -8.95 11.20 -19.93
N LEU A 232 -9.01 11.48 -18.63
CA LEU A 232 -10.22 11.83 -17.89
C LEU A 232 -10.36 13.36 -17.68
N ASN A 233 -9.40 14.15 -18.15
CA ASN A 233 -9.39 15.61 -17.99
C ASN A 233 -9.58 16.37 -19.32
N ARG A 234 -9.68 15.66 -20.44
CA ARG A 234 -9.97 16.23 -21.76
C ARG A 234 -11.38 16.79 -21.86
#